data_AF-A0A4Q3BU22-F1
#
_entry.id   AF-A0A4Q3BU22-F1
#
_cell.length_a   1.000
_cell.length_b   1.000
_cell.length_c   1.000
_cell.angle_alpha   90.00
_cell.angle_beta   90.00
_cell.angle_gamma   90.00
#
_symmetry.space_group_name_H-M   'P 1'
#
loop_
_entity.id
_entity.type
_entity.pdbx_description
1 polymer ?
#
loop_
_entity_poly.entity_id
_entity_poly.type
_entity_poly.pdbx_seq_one_letter_code
_entity_poly.pdbx_strand_id
1 'polypeptide(L)'
;HKSLRLMHFLFPISLFLLIFSGPLFKFLYAPAYIPAAHIFDVYVLLIISRLIFPQTVLLAIHQNQKLLWATGFEWIIKIGLNIWFLYIFGLPGIAYATVLAYLSEKLIHIYFLWMQNIHIQQFIPVKPWLLYSAILVVVFILKVFFG
;
A
#
# COMPACT_ATOMS: atom_id res chain seq x y z
N HIS A 1 -6.92 14.16 -16.85
CA HIS A 1 -6.10 13.13 -16.16
C HIS A 1 -5.39 13.66 -14.91
N LYS A 2 -6.09 13.89 -13.78
CA LYS A 2 -5.45 14.34 -12.53
C LYS A 2 -4.73 13.19 -11.77
N SER A 3 -5.23 11.96 -11.89
CA SER A 3 -4.64 10.76 -11.26
C SER A 3 -3.23 10.43 -11.76
N LEU A 4 -2.95 10.59 -13.06
CA LEU A 4 -1.61 10.38 -13.64
C LEU A 4 -0.56 11.32 -13.04
N ARG A 5 -0.87 12.61 -12.90
CA ARG A 5 0.06 13.60 -12.34
C ARG A 5 0.43 13.28 -10.89
N LEU A 6 -0.53 12.78 -10.11
CA LEU A 6 -0.29 12.36 -8.73
C LEU A 6 0.67 11.17 -8.66
N MET A 7 0.49 10.18 -9.54
CA MET A 7 1.38 9.01 -9.62
C MET A 7 2.83 9.40 -9.96
N HIS A 8 3.01 10.26 -10.96
CA HIS A 8 4.36 10.71 -11.38
C HIS A 8 5.07 11.57 -10.33
N PHE A 9 4.35 12.10 -9.35
CA PHE A 9 4.95 12.84 -8.24
C PHE A 9 5.21 11.93 -7.04
N LEU A 10 4.22 11.12 -6.65
CA LEU A 10 4.29 10.31 -5.45
C LEU A 10 5.25 9.13 -5.58
N PHE A 11 5.28 8.44 -6.73
CA PHE A 11 6.17 7.29 -6.92
C PHE A 11 7.66 7.66 -6.85
N PRO A 12 8.15 8.71 -7.53
CA PRO A 12 9.54 9.13 -7.40
C PRO A 12 9.92 9.58 -5.99
N ILE A 13 9.01 10.27 -5.28
CA ILE A 13 9.25 10.67 -3.90
C ILE A 13 9.34 9.43 -3.00
N SER A 14 8.43 8.48 -3.16
CA SER A 14 8.48 7.21 -2.43
C SER A 14 9.77 6.44 -2.73
N LEU A 15 10.23 6.43 -3.97
CA LEU A 15 11.49 5.79 -4.36
C LEU A 15 12.70 6.47 -3.68
N PHE A 16 12.72 7.81 -3.70
CA PHE A 16 13.75 8.59 -3.03
C PHE A 16 13.75 8.30 -1.52
N LEU A 17 12.59 8.37 -0.88
CA LEU A 17 12.45 8.07 0.55
C LEU A 17 12.93 6.65 0.88
N LEU A 18 12.60 5.67 0.04
CA LEU A 18 13.01 4.28 0.25
C LEU A 18 14.53 4.10 0.13
N ILE A 19 15.18 4.72 -0.85
CA ILE A 19 16.65 4.62 -1.01
C ILE A 19 17.37 5.34 0.15
N PHE A 20 16.90 6.52 0.53
CA PHE A 20 17.58 7.37 1.50
C PHE A 20 17.13 7.19 2.96
N SER A 21 16.17 6.31 3.27
CA SER A 21 15.59 6.24 4.62
C SER A 21 16.63 5.93 5.71
N GLY A 22 17.60 5.05 5.47
CA GLY A 22 18.63 4.71 6.46
C GLY A 22 19.48 5.92 6.88
N PRO A 23 20.14 6.60 5.92
CA PRO A 23 20.85 7.85 6.18
C PRO A 23 19.95 8.97 6.76
N LEU A 24 18.72 9.12 6.25
CA LEU A 24 17.75 10.09 6.77
C LEU A 24 17.44 9.84 8.24
N PHE A 25 17.20 8.59 8.63
CA PHE A 25 16.91 8.25 10.01
C PHE A 25 18.12 8.46 10.92
N LYS A 26 19.34 8.17 10.45
CA LYS A 26 20.56 8.45 11.22
C LYS A 26 20.84 9.95 11.37
N PHE A 27 20.42 10.77 10.41
CA PHE A 27 20.60 12.22 10.45
C PHE A 27 19.52 12.93 11.27
N LEU A 28 18.25 12.52 11.13
CA LEU A 28 17.10 13.14 11.79
C LEU A 28 16.84 12.57 13.20
N TYR A 29 17.25 11.32 13.45
CA TYR A 29 17.02 10.62 14.71
C TYR A 29 18.33 10.04 15.26
N ALA A 30 18.32 9.72 16.56
CA ALA A 30 19.43 9.02 17.17
C ALA A 30 19.65 7.62 16.53
N PRO A 31 20.88 7.07 16.53
CA PRO A 31 21.17 5.74 15.98
C PRO A 31 20.31 4.60 16.54
N ALA A 32 19.73 4.77 17.73
CA ALA A 32 18.79 3.83 18.33
C ALA A 32 17.51 3.61 17.52
N TYR A 33 17.16 4.52 16.58
CA TYR A 33 15.95 4.44 15.76
C TYR A 33 16.16 3.77 14.40
N ILE A 34 17.32 3.19 14.13
CA ILE A 34 17.59 2.43 12.89
C ILE A 34 16.54 1.33 12.63
N PRO A 35 16.06 0.56 13.63
CA PRO A 35 14.99 -0.42 13.41
C PRO A 35 13.68 0.20 12.88
N ALA A 36 13.40 1.47 13.19
CA ALA A 36 12.24 2.18 12.69
C ALA A 36 12.37 2.55 11.19
N ALA A 37 13.59 2.66 10.67
CA ALA A 37 13.82 2.89 9.24
C ALA A 37 13.31 1.70 8.40
N HIS A 38 13.50 0.47 8.89
CA HIS A 38 12.97 -0.72 8.24
C HIS A 38 11.43 -0.72 8.21
N ILE A 39 10.78 -0.34 9.32
CA ILE A 39 9.32 -0.21 9.39
C ILE A 39 8.83 0.85 8.40
N PHE A 40 9.54 1.97 8.32
CA PHE A 40 9.25 3.04 7.36
C PHE A 40 9.32 2.54 5.92
N ASP A 41 10.35 1.78 5.55
CA ASP A 41 10.50 1.23 4.20
C ASP A 41 9.31 0.34 3.80
N VAL A 42 8.84 -0.51 4.71
CA VAL A 42 7.65 -1.34 4.48
C VAL A 42 6.42 -0.45 4.28
N TYR A 43 6.27 0.62 5.05
CA TYR A 43 5.15 1.55 4.89
C TYR A 43 5.19 2.34 3.58
N VAL A 44 6.37 2.59 3.01
CA VAL A 44 6.47 3.22 1.69
C VAL A 44 5.76 2.37 0.62
N LEU A 45 5.77 1.04 0.75
CA LEU A 45 5.04 0.14 -0.17
C LEU A 45 3.53 0.39 -0.16
N LEU A 46 2.95 0.93 0.92
CA LEU A 46 1.53 1.25 0.98
C LEU A 46 1.10 2.28 -0.05
N ILE A 47 2.04 3.07 -0.60
CA ILE A 47 1.72 4.04 -1.66
C ILE A 47 1.08 3.34 -2.87
N ILE A 48 1.50 2.11 -3.16
CA ILE A 48 0.98 1.30 -4.28
C ILE A 48 -0.54 1.12 -4.14
N SER A 49 -0.98 0.72 -2.94
CA SER A 49 -2.39 0.50 -2.61
C SER A 49 -3.14 1.82 -2.40
N ARG A 50 -2.51 2.84 -1.81
CA ARG A 50 -3.15 4.14 -1.51
C ARG A 50 -3.47 4.96 -2.74
N LEU A 51 -2.78 4.74 -3.85
CA LEU A 51 -3.04 5.43 -5.12
C LEU A 51 -4.25 4.87 -5.88
N ILE A 52 -4.75 3.70 -5.48
CA ILE A 52 -5.97 3.10 -6.02
C ILE A 52 -7.12 3.47 -5.08
N PHE A 53 -8.10 4.21 -5.61
CA PHE A 53 -9.28 4.66 -4.87
C PHE A 53 -10.57 3.93 -5.30
N PRO A 54 -10.65 2.58 -5.24
CA PRO A 54 -11.82 1.85 -5.71
C PRO A 54 -13.02 2.08 -4.79
N GLN A 55 -12.78 2.35 -3.51
CA GLN A 55 -13.81 2.69 -2.52
C GLN A 55 -14.55 3.98 -2.92
N THR A 56 -13.84 5.00 -3.39
CA THR A 56 -14.45 6.24 -3.89
C THR A 56 -15.32 5.99 -5.11
N VAL A 57 -14.92 5.07 -5.99
CA VAL A 57 -15.73 4.67 -7.15
C VAL A 57 -16.99 3.92 -6.69
N LEU A 58 -16.87 2.97 -5.76
CA LEU A 58 -18.01 2.24 -5.18
C LEU A 58 -19.01 3.16 -4.46
N LEU A 59 -18.53 4.18 -3.76
CA LEU A 59 -19.35 5.23 -3.14
C LEU A 59 -20.07 6.08 -4.18
N ALA A 60 -19.40 6.45 -5.27
CA ALA A 60 -19.97 7.27 -6.34
C ALA A 60 -21.11 6.56 -7.08
N ILE A 61 -21.10 5.23 -7.15
CA ILE A 61 -22.19 4.42 -7.74
C ILE A 61 -23.29 4.05 -6.74
N HIS A 62 -23.33 4.68 -5.56
CA HIS A 62 -24.34 4.52 -4.50
C HIS A 62 -24.55 3.07 -3.99
N GLN A 63 -23.54 2.19 -4.09
CA GLN A 63 -23.64 0.81 -3.59
C GLN A 63 -23.27 0.67 -2.11
N ASN A 64 -23.92 1.47 -1.27
CA ASN A 64 -23.56 1.62 0.14
C ASN A 64 -23.69 0.30 0.93
N GLN A 65 -24.66 -0.57 0.61
CA GLN A 65 -24.83 -1.84 1.34
C GLN A 65 -23.68 -2.82 1.10
N LYS A 66 -23.28 -3.03 -0.16
CA LYS A 66 -22.15 -3.92 -0.49
C LYS A 66 -20.83 -3.36 0.03
N LEU A 67 -20.70 -2.03 0.02
CA LEU A 67 -19.55 -1.34 0.57
C LEU A 67 -19.40 -1.54 2.08
N LEU A 68 -20.51 -1.47 2.83
CA LEU A 68 -20.49 -1.71 4.27
C LEU A 68 -20.04 -3.13 4.61
N TRP A 69 -20.55 -4.15 3.90
CA TRP A 69 -20.09 -5.53 4.07
C TRP A 69 -18.61 -5.71 3.71
N ALA A 70 -18.17 -5.13 2.60
CA ALA A 70 -16.77 -5.15 2.18
C ALA A 70 -15.84 -4.54 3.25
N THR A 71 -16.24 -3.38 3.78
CA THR A 71 -15.48 -2.65 4.81
C THR A 71 -15.46 -3.44 6.12
N GLY A 72 -16.57 -4.06 6.53
CA GLY A 72 -16.62 -4.90 7.73
C GLY A 72 -15.64 -6.08 7.64
N PHE A 73 -15.65 -6.79 6.51
CA PHE A 73 -14.74 -7.92 6.27
C PHE A 73 -13.27 -7.47 6.18
N GLU A 74 -13.01 -6.33 5.56
CA GLU A 74 -11.69 -5.70 5.52
C GLU A 74 -11.13 -5.44 6.92
N TRP A 75 -11.94 -4.88 7.82
CA TRP A 75 -11.51 -4.60 9.19
C TRP A 75 -11.13 -5.88 9.95
N ILE A 76 -11.90 -6.95 9.78
CA ILE A 76 -11.60 -8.25 10.39
C ILE A 76 -10.26 -8.79 9.87
N ILE A 77 -10.05 -8.74 8.55
CA ILE A 77 -8.78 -9.16 7.93
C ILE A 77 -7.61 -8.31 8.47
N LYS A 78 -7.77 -6.99 8.54
CA LYS A 78 -6.73 -6.07 9.04
C LYS A 78 -6.34 -6.37 10.48
N ILE A 79 -7.32 -6.52 11.36
CA ILE A 79 -7.07 -6.82 12.77
C ILE A 79 -6.44 -8.21 12.90
N GLY A 80 -6.99 -9.22 12.21
CA GLY A 80 -6.50 -10.59 12.26
C GLY A 80 -5.05 -10.72 11.79
N LEU A 81 -4.71 -10.14 10.63
CA LEU A 81 -3.34 -10.13 10.10
C LEU A 81 -2.38 -9.40 11.03
N ASN A 82 -2.77 -8.23 11.56
CA ASN A 82 -1.91 -7.46 12.45
C ASN A 82 -1.59 -8.23 13.73
N ILE A 83 -2.58 -8.87 14.36
CA ILE A 83 -2.35 -9.68 15.57
C ILE A 83 -1.45 -10.87 15.24
N TRP A 84 -1.74 -11.58 14.14
CA TRP A 84 -0.99 -12.77 13.76
C TRP A 84 0.48 -12.45 13.45
N PHE A 85 0.74 -11.40 12.67
CA PHE A 85 2.10 -11.02 12.31
C PHE A 85 2.85 -10.37 13.46
N LEU A 86 2.16 -9.65 14.36
CA LEU A 86 2.76 -9.14 15.58
C LEU A 86 3.33 -10.29 16.42
N TYR A 87 2.60 -11.40 16.52
CA TYR A 87 3.07 -12.55 17.28
C TYR A 87 4.31 -13.22 16.66
N ILE A 88 4.37 -13.30 15.32
CA ILE A 88 5.48 -13.98 14.62
C ILE A 88 6.71 -13.09 14.46
N PHE A 89 6.52 -11.83 14.07
CA PHE A 89 7.60 -10.94 13.63
C PHE A 89 7.78 -9.70 14.52
N GLY A 90 7.01 -9.56 15.60
CA GLY A 90 7.04 -8.40 16.47
C GLY A 90 6.52 -7.13 15.79
N LEU A 91 7.04 -5.97 16.18
CA LEU A 91 6.60 -4.67 15.66
C LEU A 91 6.74 -4.53 14.12
N PRO A 92 7.83 -4.98 13.47
CA PRO A 92 7.91 -4.99 12.00
C PRO A 92 6.81 -5.85 11.34
N GLY A 93 6.34 -6.89 12.03
CA GLY A 93 5.22 -7.71 11.60
C GLY A 93 3.95 -6.92 11.31
N ILE A 94 3.65 -5.92 12.13
CA ILE A 94 2.50 -5.04 11.94
C ILE A 94 2.59 -4.30 10.60
N ALA A 95 3.79 -3.84 10.21
CA ALA A 95 3.97 -3.15 8.94
C ALA A 95 3.71 -4.08 7.75
N TYR A 96 4.24 -5.31 7.80
CA TYR A 96 3.99 -6.34 6.78
C TYR A 96 2.52 -6.74 6.69
N ALA A 97 1.87 -6.97 7.84
CA ALA A 97 0.44 -7.26 7.91
C ALA A 97 -0.40 -6.13 7.33
N THR A 98 -0.01 -4.87 7.59
CA THR A 98 -0.68 -3.71 7.04
C THR A 98 -0.60 -3.69 5.51
N VAL A 99 0.58 -3.94 4.93
CA VAL A 99 0.74 -4.03 3.47
C VAL A 99 -0.15 -5.13 2.89
N LEU A 100 -0.10 -6.33 3.45
CA LEU A 100 -0.93 -7.45 2.99
C LEU A 100 -2.42 -7.18 3.13
N ALA A 101 -2.84 -6.60 4.25
CA ALA A 101 -4.25 -6.32 4.49
C ALA A 101 -4.79 -5.24 3.54
N TYR A 102 -4.01 -4.20 3.23
CA TYR A 102 -4.38 -3.21 2.22
C TYR A 102 -4.41 -3.81 0.80
N LEU A 103 -3.52 -4.76 0.47
CA LEU A 103 -3.59 -5.46 -0.81
C LEU A 103 -4.87 -6.29 -0.91
N SER A 104 -5.20 -7.06 0.13
CA SER A 104 -6.44 -7.84 0.21
C SER A 104 -7.68 -6.96 0.09
N GLU A 105 -7.71 -5.82 0.78
CA GLU A 105 -8.78 -4.82 0.66
C GLU A 105 -8.99 -4.38 -0.80
N LYS A 106 -7.91 -4.06 -1.51
CA LYS A 106 -8.02 -3.61 -2.90
C LYS A 106 -8.56 -4.71 -3.80
N LEU A 107 -8.13 -5.96 -3.61
CA LEU A 107 -8.66 -7.09 -4.36
C LEU A 107 -10.16 -7.27 -4.12
N ILE A 108 -10.64 -7.15 -2.87
CA ILE A 108 -12.06 -7.25 -2.52
C ILE A 108 -12.86 -6.13 -3.20
N HIS A 109 -12.40 -4.87 -3.11
CA HIS A 109 -13.08 -3.73 -3.74
C HIS A 109 -13.09 -3.82 -5.27
N ILE A 110 -11.99 -4.28 -5.87
CA ILE A 110 -11.89 -4.53 -7.31
C ILE A 110 -12.88 -5.62 -7.74
N TYR A 111 -12.96 -6.71 -6.97
CA TYR A 111 -13.90 -7.80 -7.23
C TYR A 111 -15.35 -7.30 -7.22
N PHE A 112 -15.73 -6.50 -6.22
CA PHE A 112 -17.07 -5.90 -6.18
C PHE A 112 -17.34 -4.94 -7.35
N LEU A 113 -16.35 -4.18 -7.81
CA LEU A 113 -16.49 -3.33 -9.01
C LEU A 113 -16.66 -4.17 -10.29
N TRP A 114 -15.94 -5.29 -10.38
CA TRP A 114 -16.05 -6.20 -11.52
C TRP A 114 -17.44 -6.84 -11.61
N MET A 115 -18.03 -7.22 -10.48
CA MET A 115 -19.43 -7.67 -10.42
C MET A 115 -20.44 -6.62 -10.92
N GLN A 116 -20.04 -5.35 -11.00
CA GLN A 116 -20.86 -4.23 -11.47
C GLN A 116 -20.50 -3.79 -12.90
N ASN A 117 -19.72 -4.59 -13.64
CA ASN A 117 -19.22 -4.31 -14.99
C ASN A 117 -18.33 -3.05 -15.09
N ILE A 118 -17.75 -2.61 -13.98
CA ILE A 118 -16.87 -1.45 -13.93
C ILE A 118 -15.42 -1.92 -13.95
N HIS A 119 -14.77 -1.79 -15.12
CA HIS A 119 -13.40 -2.25 -15.32
C HIS A 119 -12.37 -1.23 -14.80
N ILE A 120 -11.36 -1.72 -14.08
CA ILE A 120 -10.26 -0.94 -13.47
C ILE A 120 -9.60 0.07 -14.43
N GLN A 121 -9.54 -0.30 -15.71
CA GLN A 121 -8.93 0.51 -16.77
C GLN A 121 -9.66 1.84 -17.04
N GLN A 122 -10.94 1.96 -16.63
CA GLN A 122 -11.73 3.17 -16.84
C GLN A 122 -11.35 4.30 -15.88
N PHE A 123 -10.79 3.98 -14.71
CA PHE A 123 -10.46 4.96 -13.65
C PHE A 123 -8.97 4.99 -13.32
N ILE A 124 -8.23 3.91 -13.59
CA ILE A 124 -6.80 3.83 -13.31
C ILE A 124 -6.03 3.49 -14.58
N PRO A 125 -4.97 4.26 -14.90
CA PRO A 125 -4.04 3.89 -15.94
C PRO A 125 -3.19 2.70 -15.45
N VAL A 126 -3.67 1.47 -15.71
CA VAL A 126 -3.11 0.23 -15.15
C VAL A 126 -1.66 0.01 -15.54
N LYS A 127 -1.29 0.35 -16.79
CA LYS A 127 0.08 0.16 -17.32
C LYS A 127 1.15 0.95 -16.53
N PRO A 128 1.07 2.29 -16.41
CA PRO A 128 2.06 3.03 -15.63
C PRO A 128 2.01 2.69 -14.15
N TRP A 129 0.82 2.42 -13.58
CA TRP A 129 0.71 2.01 -12.18
C TRP A 129 1.45 0.69 -11.90
N LEU A 130 1.30 -0.32 -12.76
CA LEU A 130 2.02 -1.60 -12.67
C LEU A 130 3.53 -1.42 -12.82
N LEU A 131 3.96 -0.56 -13.76
CA LEU A 131 5.39 -0.31 -13.97
C LEU A 131 6.02 0.33 -12.73
N TYR A 132 5.41 1.38 -12.19
CA TYR A 132 5.94 2.07 -11.01
C TYR A 132 5.87 1.21 -9.75
N SER A 133 4.81 0.43 -9.55
CA SER A 133 4.72 -0.49 -8.42
C SER A 133 5.76 -1.60 -8.50
N ALA A 134 6.00 -2.17 -9.69
CA ALA A 134 7.04 -3.16 -9.90
C ALA A 134 8.43 -2.60 -9.59
N ILE A 135 8.76 -1.40 -10.08
CA ILE A 135 10.04 -0.73 -9.76
C ILE A 135 10.19 -0.55 -8.25
N LEU A 136 9.16 -0.05 -7.58
CA LEU A 136 9.22 0.24 -6.15
C LEU A 136 9.39 -1.05 -5.32
N VAL A 137 8.70 -2.14 -5.68
CA VAL A 137 8.86 -3.46 -5.05
C VAL A 137 10.26 -4.02 -5.31
N VAL A 138 10.77 -3.92 -6.53
CA VAL A 138 12.13 -4.38 -6.85
C VAL A 138 13.18 -3.64 -6.02
N VAL A 139 13.07 -2.31 -5.91
CA VAL A 139 14.02 -1.52 -5.11
C VAL A 139 13.89 -1.82 -3.61
N PHE A 140 12.67 -2.05 -3.11
CA PHE A 140 12.47 -2.53 -1.74
C PHE A 140 13.17 -3.87 -1.49
N ILE A 141 12.97 -4.85 -2.39
CA ILE A 141 13.60 -6.17 -2.27
C ILE A 141 15.13 -6.03 -2.30
N LEU A 142 15.68 -5.29 -3.28
CA LEU A 142 17.11 -5.05 -3.37
C LEU A 142 17.65 -4.42 -2.07
N LYS A 143 16.93 -3.44 -1.52
CA LYS A 143 17.34 -2.81 -0.26
C LYS A 143 17.36 -3.79 0.91
N VAL A 144 16.33 -4.63 1.05
CA VAL A 144 16.26 -5.64 2.12
C VAL A 144 17.35 -6.70 1.97
N PHE A 145 17.78 -7.02 0.75
CA PHE A 145 18.85 -8.01 0.50
C PHE A 145 20.27 -7.44 0.61
N PHE A 146 20.50 -6.18 0.22
CA PHE A 146 21.83 -5.56 0.16
C PHE A 146 22.15 -4.59 1.31
N GLY A 147 21.15 -4.16 2.09
CA GLY A 147 21.28 -3.22 3.21
C GLY A 147 21.18 -3.90 4.57
#